data_AF-A0A8S2MBU8-F1
#
_entry.id   AF-A0A8S2MBU8-F1
#
_cell.length_a   1.000
_cell.length_b   1.000
_cell.length_c   1.000
_cell.angle_alpha   90.00
_cell.angle_beta   90.00
_cell.angle_gamma   90.00
#
_symmetry.space_group_name_H-M   'P 1'
#
loop_
_entity.id
_entity.type
_entity.pdbx_description
1 polymer ?
#
loop_
_entity_poly.entity_id
_entity_poly.type
_entity_poly.pdbx_seq_one_letter_code
_entity_poly.pdbx_strand_id
1 'polypeptide(L)'
;RTKVLVKLIKPYTKIRIEFIAKELNIPMDDVESLLISCILDQTITGKIDQVNHVLELDQQQNIQGLHRYAAISKVATQLQSVQHAILQRFN
;
A
#
# COMPACT_ATOMS: atom_id res chain seq x y z
N ARG A 1 19.82 10.70 -6.01
CA ARG A 1 19.09 11.33 -4.88
C ARG A 1 18.04 10.37 -4.30
N THR A 2 17.20 9.75 -5.14
CA THR A 2 16.18 8.76 -4.74
C THR A 2 16.71 7.55 -3.96
N LYS A 3 17.90 7.03 -4.29
CA LYS A 3 18.52 5.90 -3.55
C LYS A 3 18.80 6.20 -2.07
N VAL A 4 19.07 7.46 -1.72
CA VAL A 4 19.32 7.86 -0.32
C VAL A 4 18.01 7.92 0.44
N LEU A 5 16.96 8.50 -0.16
CA LEU A 5 15.60 8.53 0.39
C LEU A 5 15.09 7.11 0.69
N VAL A 6 15.20 6.18 -0.29
CA VAL A 6 14.76 4.79 -0.10
C VAL A 6 15.50 4.10 1.05
N LYS A 7 16.81 4.34 1.20
CA LYS A 7 17.60 3.77 2.30
C LYS A 7 17.19 4.37 3.66
N LEU A 8 16.86 5.66 3.70
CA LEU A 8 16.45 6.37 4.90
C LEU A 8 15.07 5.91 5.41
N ILE A 9 14.11 5.68 4.51
CA ILE A 9 12.74 5.32 4.88
C ILE A 9 12.55 3.82 5.15
N LYS A 10 13.40 2.94 4.58
CA LYS A 10 13.26 1.47 4.64
C LYS A 10 13.07 0.87 6.05
N PRO A 11 13.73 1.35 7.13
CA PRO A 11 13.56 0.76 8.46
C PRO A 11 12.31 1.24 9.19
N TYR A 12 11.57 2.22 8.66
CA TYR A 12 10.43 2.81 9.35
C TYR A 12 9.10 2.29 8.78
N THR A 13 8.13 2.03 9.65
CA THR A 13 6.75 1.75 9.25
C THR A 13 5.95 3.05 9.10
N LYS A 14 6.27 4.05 9.93
CA LYS A 14 5.73 5.40 9.86
C LYS A 14 6.85 6.41 10.08
N ILE A 15 6.90 7.46 9.27
CA ILE A 15 7.94 8.48 9.34
C ILE A 15 7.34 9.85 9.05
N ARG A 16 7.72 10.88 9.83
CA ARG A 16 7.28 12.25 9.59
C ARG A 16 7.99 12.84 8.38
N ILE A 17 7.27 13.54 7.53
CA ILE A 17 7.80 14.22 6.34
C ILE A 17 8.80 15.32 6.76
N GLU A 18 8.56 16.00 7.87
CA GLU A 18 9.48 16.98 8.46
C GLU A 18 10.88 16.41 8.75
N PHE A 19 10.95 15.15 9.19
CA PHE A 19 12.21 14.49 9.48
C PHE A 19 12.98 14.20 8.19
N ILE A 20 12.26 13.74 7.15
CA ILE A 20 12.82 13.50 5.82
C ILE A 20 13.32 14.81 5.20
N ALA A 21 12.56 15.90 5.35
CA ALA A 21 12.91 17.24 4.85
C ALA A 21 14.22 17.75 5.50
N LYS A 22 14.38 17.57 6.81
CA LYS A 22 15.61 17.93 7.54
C LYS A 22 16.83 17.10 7.09
N GLU A 23 16.66 15.80 6.92
CA GLU A 23 17.75 14.90 6.50
C GLU A 23 18.19 15.15 5.05
N LEU A 24 17.27 15.52 4.16
CA LEU A 24 17.57 15.82 2.75
C LEU A 24 17.85 17.30 2.47
N ASN A 25 17.63 18.17 3.46
CA ASN A 25 17.77 19.63 3.37
C ASN A 25 17.01 20.24 2.18
N ILE A 26 15.74 19.86 2.03
CA ILE A 26 14.81 20.36 0.99
C ILE A 26 13.46 20.73 1.64
N PRO A 27 12.67 21.64 1.03
CA PRO A 27 11.38 22.04 1.60
C PRO A 27 10.37 20.89 1.60
N MET A 28 9.39 20.95 2.50
CA MET A 28 8.41 19.87 2.69
C MET A 28 7.57 19.61 1.43
N ASP A 29 7.16 20.65 0.71
CA ASP A 29 6.41 20.53 -0.55
C ASP A 29 7.18 19.74 -1.63
N ASP A 30 8.50 19.94 -1.70
CA ASP A 30 9.36 19.21 -2.64
C ASP A 30 9.54 17.75 -2.21
N VAL A 31 9.59 17.49 -0.90
CA VAL A 31 9.63 16.12 -0.35
C VAL A 31 8.33 15.39 -0.67
N GLU A 32 7.17 16.03 -0.48
CA GLU A 32 5.87 15.46 -0.82
C GLU A 32 5.78 15.15 -2.31
N SER A 33 6.15 16.09 -3.17
CA SER A 33 6.16 15.88 -4.63
C SER A 33 7.08 14.74 -5.06
N LEU A 34 8.24 14.61 -4.39
CA LEU A 34 9.17 13.51 -4.63
C LEU A 34 8.61 12.16 -4.15
N LEU A 35 7.98 12.13 -2.97
CA LEU A 35 7.35 10.93 -2.42
C LEU A 35 6.19 10.46 -3.31
N ILE A 36 5.35 11.38 -3.79
CA ILE A 36 4.26 11.10 -4.74
C ILE A 36 4.84 10.45 -6.00
N SER A 37 5.87 11.06 -6.59
CA SER A 37 6.53 10.52 -7.79
C SER A 37 7.09 9.12 -7.52
N CYS A 38 7.75 8.91 -6.38
CA CYS A 38 8.31 7.59 -6.03
C CYS A 38 7.25 6.51 -5.77
N ILE A 39 6.06 6.89 -5.28
CA ILE A 39 4.92 5.99 -5.13
C ILE A 39 4.32 5.64 -6.49
N LEU A 40 4.16 6.62 -7.38
CA LEU A 40 3.69 6.41 -8.75
C LEU A 40 4.65 5.51 -9.54
N ASP A 41 5.96 5.70 -9.35
CA ASP A 41 7.02 4.88 -9.93
C ASP A 41 7.16 3.49 -9.28
N GLN A 42 6.27 3.12 -8.35
CA GLN A 42 6.28 1.85 -7.59
C GLN A 42 7.61 1.57 -6.86
N THR A 43 8.43 2.59 -6.65
CA THR A 43 9.71 2.47 -5.93
C THR A 43 9.49 2.41 -4.42
N ILE A 44 8.40 3.02 -3.95
CA ILE A 44 7.98 3.06 -2.55
C ILE A 44 6.51 2.63 -2.47
N THR A 45 6.20 1.66 -1.62
CA THR A 45 4.82 1.24 -1.35
C THR A 45 4.37 1.85 -0.03
N GLY A 46 3.48 2.84 -0.08
CA GLY A 46 3.02 3.55 1.10
C GLY A 46 1.91 4.55 0.79
N LYS A 47 1.43 5.20 1.84
CA LYS A 47 0.39 6.23 1.82
C LYS A 47 0.89 7.47 2.53
N ILE A 48 0.53 8.63 2.00
CA ILE A 48 0.85 9.92 2.60
C ILE A 48 -0.38 10.40 3.36
N ASP A 49 -0.21 10.64 4.66
CA ASP A 49 -1.16 11.39 5.48
C ASP A 49 -0.73 12.87 5.45
N GLN A 50 -1.44 13.65 4.64
CA GLN A 50 -1.18 15.07 4.43
C GLN A 50 -1.62 15.94 5.62
N VAL A 51 -2.52 15.45 6.49
CA VAL A 51 -2.98 16.20 7.67
C VAL A 51 -1.96 16.11 8.79
N ASN A 52 -1.42 14.91 9.02
CA ASN A 52 -0.41 14.68 10.06
C ASN A 52 1.03 14.81 9.54
N HIS A 53 1.24 15.06 8.25
CA HIS A 53 2.53 15.06 7.56
C HIS A 53 3.36 13.81 7.85
N VAL A 54 2.73 12.63 7.71
CA VAL A 54 3.34 11.32 7.95
C VAL A 54 3.26 10.48 6.69
N LEU A 55 4.38 9.85 6.34
CA LEU A 55 4.42 8.77 5.38
C LEU A 55 4.24 7.45 6.13
N GLU A 56 3.16 6.74 5.82
CA GLU A 56 2.91 5.37 6.27
C GLU A 56 3.37 4.39 5.19
N LEU A 57 4.37 3.57 5.49
CA LEU A 57 4.85 2.57 4.57
C LEU A 57 4.02 1.30 4.73
N ASP A 58 3.61 0.70 3.61
CA ASP A 58 2.88 -0.54 3.65
C ASP A 58 3.85 -1.69 3.93
N GLN A 59 3.98 -2.01 5.21
CA GLN A 59 4.87 -3.06 5.67
C GLN A 59 4.23 -4.41 5.35
N GLN A 60 4.40 -4.90 4.11
CA GLN A 60 3.94 -6.21 3.57
C GLN A 60 2.96 -6.89 4.52
N GLN A 61 1.78 -6.30 4.66
CA GLN A 61 0.87 -6.71 5.72
C GLN A 61 0.36 -8.10 5.36
N ASN A 62 0.83 -9.09 6.11
CA ASN A 62 0.23 -10.42 6.20
C ASN A 62 -0.16 -11.03 4.85
N ILE A 63 0.83 -11.23 3.97
CA ILE A 63 0.67 -11.91 2.67
C ILE A 63 -0.05 -13.27 2.86
N GLN A 64 0.19 -13.96 3.98
CA GLN A 64 -0.49 -15.20 4.33
C GLN A 64 -1.99 -15.04 4.62
N GLY A 65 -2.41 -13.91 5.20
CA GLY A 65 -3.82 -13.56 5.38
C GLY A 65 -4.49 -13.26 4.04
N LEU A 66 -3.82 -12.51 3.16
CA LEU A 66 -4.34 -12.14 1.85
C LEU A 66 -4.64 -13.37 0.98
N HIS A 67 -3.75 -14.36 0.94
CA HIS A 67 -4.00 -15.62 0.22
C HIS A 67 -5.16 -16.42 0.80
N ARG A 68 -5.34 -16.41 2.13
CA ARG A 68 -6.49 -17.06 2.78
C ARG A 68 -7.80 -16.38 2.40
N TYR A 69 -7.87 -15.04 2.47
CA TYR A 69 -9.05 -14.30 2.05
C TYR A 69 -9.37 -14.51 0.56
N ALA A 70 -8.34 -14.54 -0.31
CA ALA A 70 -8.53 -14.84 -1.73
C ALA A 70 -9.09 -16.25 -1.97
N ALA A 71 -8.61 -17.26 -1.24
CA ALA A 71 -9.13 -18.62 -1.32
C ALA A 71 -10.59 -18.71 -0.87
N ILE A 72 -10.95 -18.07 0.24
CA ILE A 72 -12.34 -18.01 0.74
C ILE A 72 -13.24 -17.32 -0.28
N SER A 73 -12.81 -16.19 -0.84
CA SER A 73 -13.56 -15.49 -1.88
C SER A 73 -13.80 -16.39 -3.10
N LYS A 74 -12.78 -17.13 -3.55
CA LYS A 74 -12.90 -18.07 -4.66
C LYS A 74 -13.93 -19.17 -4.38
N VAL A 75 -13.92 -19.73 -3.17
CA VAL A 75 -14.91 -20.74 -2.75
C VAL A 75 -16.32 -20.14 -2.75
N ALA A 76 -16.50 -18.92 -2.23
CA ALA A 76 -17.79 -18.23 -2.24
C ALA A 76 -18.31 -18.02 -3.67
N THR A 77 -17.45 -17.62 -4.61
CA THR A 77 -17.84 -17.44 -6.02
C THR A 77 -18.26 -18.77 -6.68
N GLN A 78 -17.55 -19.86 -6.38
CA GLN A 78 -17.91 -21.19 -6.89
C GLN A 78 -19.22 -21.70 -6.28
N LEU A 79 -19.49 -21.44 -5.01
CA LEU A 79 -20.75 -21.81 -4.38
C LEU A 79 -21.92 -21.06 -5.01
N GLN A 80 -21.74 -19.77 -5.31
CA GLN A 80 -22.74 -18.96 -5.99
C GLN A 80 -23.04 -19.49 -7.41
N SER A 81 -22.02 -19.95 -8.15
CA SER A 81 -22.25 -20.52 -9.48
C SER A 81 -22.99 -21.86 -9.43
N VAL A 82 -22.69 -22.71 -8.45
CA VAL A 82 -23.42 -23.96 -8.20
C VAL A 82 -24.88 -23.68 -7.81
N GLN A 83 -25.11 -22.74 -6.90
CA GLN A 83 -26.46 -22.33 -6.51
C GLN A 83 -27.26 -21.85 -7.73
N HIS A 84 -26.66 -21.02 -8.58
CA HIS A 84 -27.31 -20.54 -9.79
C HIS A 84 -27.63 -21.69 -10.74
N ALA A 85 -26.70 -22.62 -10.97
CA ALA A 85 -26.93 -23.79 -11.81
C ALA A 85 -28.05 -24.71 -11.28
N ILE A 86 -28.20 -24.85 -9.97
CA ILE A 86 -29.29 -25.62 -9.37
C ILE A 86 -30.63 -24.92 -9.60
N LEU A 87 -30.71 -23.61 -9.36
CA LEU A 87 -31.94 -22.83 -9.59
C LEU A 87 -32.39 -22.87 -11.06
N GLN A 88 -31.46 -22.83 -12.01
CA GLN A 88 -31.76 -22.96 -13.44
C GLN A 88 -32.26 -24.35 -13.84
N ARG A 89 -32.03 -25.39 -13.02
CA ARG A 89 -32.53 -26.75 -13.28
C ARG A 89 -33.90 -27.04 -12.67
N PHE A 90 -34.33 -26.22 -11.71
CA PHE A 90 -35.62 -26.35 -11.03
C PHE A 90 -36.69 -25.38 -11.58
N ASN A 91 -36.28 -24.38 -12.37
CA ASN A 91 -37.16 -23.63 -13.29
C ASN A 91 -37.14 -24.29 -14.67
#